data_AF-A0A2T7F6P0-F1
#
_entry.id   AF-A0A2T7F6P0-F1
#
_cell.length_a   1.000
_cell.length_b   1.000
_cell.length_c   1.000
_cell.angle_alpha   90.00
_cell.angle_beta   90.00
_cell.angle_gamma   90.00
#
_symmetry.space_group_name_H-M   'P 1'
#
loop_
_entity.id
_entity.type
_entity.pdbx_description
1 polymer ?
#
loop_
_entity_poly.entity_id
_entity_poly.type
_entity_poly.pdbx_seq_one_letter_code
_entity_poly.pdbx_strand_id
1 'polypeptide(L)'
;MYVSLEIKGIPHHLFFYDCLKPRILPHCGIRTANFNSTSGVCKVNTYTKNMQSIPTKGRLATFYHHFHGVTIPTFPITLATTSYTEPSVTMGTQSLSKC
;
A
#
# COMPACT_ATOMS: atom_id res chain seq x y z
N MET A 1 6.37 -15.30 3.19
CA MET A 1 7.53 -14.47 2.79
C MET A 1 7.18 -13.01 3.03
N TYR A 2 8.14 -12.20 3.48
CA TYR A 2 7.97 -10.76 3.64
C TYR A 2 8.45 -10.01 2.40
N VAL A 3 7.64 -9.08 1.92
CA VAL A 3 7.94 -8.29 0.73
C VAL A 3 7.52 -6.84 0.93
N SER A 4 8.22 -5.94 0.25
CA SER A 4 7.89 -4.53 0.16
C SER A 4 7.31 -4.27 -1.23
N LEU A 5 6.18 -3.57 -1.27
CA LEU A 5 5.52 -3.14 -2.49
C LEU A 5 5.67 -1.63 -2.63
N GLU A 6 6.20 -1.20 -3.76
CA GLU A 6 6.11 0.20 -4.18
C GLU A 6 5.01 0.33 -5.22
N ILE A 7 3.97 1.08 -4.87
CA ILE A 7 2.80 1.33 -5.71
C ILE A 7 2.90 2.76 -6.25
N LYS A 8 2.92 2.88 -7.58
CA LYS A 8 3.02 4.16 -8.30
C LYS A 8 1.77 4.41 -9.12
N GLY A 9 1.55 5.67 -9.49
CA GLY A 9 0.40 6.10 -10.31
C GLY A 9 -0.86 6.38 -9.48
N ILE A 10 -0.76 6.44 -8.16
CA ILE A 10 -1.86 6.86 -7.29
C ILE A 10 -1.97 8.39 -7.37
N PRO A 11 -3.11 8.96 -7.77
CA PRO A 11 -3.28 10.40 -7.76
C PRO A 11 -3.14 10.96 -6.33
N HIS A 12 -2.46 12.09 -6.17
CA HIS A 12 -2.09 12.61 -4.84
C HIS A 12 -3.31 12.85 -3.93
N HIS A 13 -4.43 13.25 -4.51
CA HIS A 13 -5.69 13.49 -3.80
C HIS A 13 -6.50 12.21 -3.51
N LEU A 14 -6.03 11.05 -3.96
CA LEU A 14 -6.70 9.75 -3.86
C LEU A 14 -5.97 8.74 -2.98
N PHE A 15 -4.92 9.16 -2.27
CA PHE A 15 -4.31 8.25 -1.31
C PHE A 15 -5.22 8.06 -0.09
N PHE A 16 -6.09 7.05 -0.20
CA PHE A 16 -6.81 6.48 0.91
C PHE A 16 -6.43 5.00 1.00
N TYR A 17 -5.91 4.61 2.16
CA TYR A 17 -5.52 3.22 2.42
C TYR A 17 -6.65 2.22 2.11
N ASP A 18 -7.89 2.63 2.35
CA ASP A 18 -9.07 1.82 2.06
C ASP A 18 -9.33 1.58 0.56
N CYS A 19 -8.87 2.47 -0.32
CA CYS A 19 -8.94 2.25 -1.77
C CYS A 19 -7.93 1.18 -2.24
N LEU A 20 -6.80 1.03 -1.52
CA LEU A 20 -5.77 0.06 -1.87
C LEU A 20 -6.08 -1.34 -1.35
N LYS A 21 -6.78 -1.46 -0.21
CA LYS A 21 -7.12 -2.75 0.41
C LYS A 21 -7.76 -3.75 -0.55
N PRO A 22 -8.84 -3.41 -1.30
CA PRO A 22 -9.45 -4.35 -2.24
C PRO A 22 -8.50 -4.85 -3.32
N ARG A 23 -7.47 -4.06 -3.67
CA ARG A 23 -6.48 -4.44 -4.68
C ARG A 23 -5.37 -5.31 -4.14
N ILE A 24 -4.95 -5.12 -2.89
CA ILE A 24 -3.77 -5.75 -2.30
C ILE A 24 -4.13 -7.02 -1.53
N LEU A 25 -5.22 -6.98 -0.74
CA LEU A 25 -5.63 -8.07 0.15
C LEU A 25 -5.86 -9.42 -0.53
N PRO A 26 -6.29 -9.51 -1.81
CA PRO A 26 -6.38 -10.79 -2.50
C PRO A 26 -5.03 -11.50 -2.72
N HIS A 27 -3.91 -10.78 -2.66
CA HIS A 27 -2.58 -11.28 -3.00
C HIS A 27 -1.64 -11.38 -1.79
N CYS A 28 -1.84 -10.54 -0.78
CA CYS A 28 -1.00 -10.51 0.40
C CYS A 28 -1.72 -9.86 1.59
N GLY A 29 -1.26 -10.18 2.79
CA GLY A 29 -1.70 -9.48 3.99
C GLY A 29 -0.81 -8.28 4.29
N ILE A 30 -1.45 -7.17 4.63
CA ILE A 30 -0.77 -5.88 4.84
C ILE A 30 -0.29 -5.77 6.29
N ARG A 31 0.96 -5.37 6.49
CA ARG A 31 1.52 -5.01 7.80
C ARG A 31 1.57 -3.52 8.02
N THR A 32 2.19 -2.80 7.08
CA THR A 32 2.29 -1.34 7.13
C THR A 32 2.05 -0.77 5.75
N ALA A 33 1.51 0.45 5.70
CA ALA A 33 1.37 1.23 4.49
C ALA A 33 1.77 2.68 4.79
N ASN A 34 2.64 3.24 3.95
CA ASN A 34 3.08 4.62 4.03
C ASN A 34 2.95 5.24 2.65
N PHE A 35 2.44 6.47 2.58
CA PHE A 35 2.36 7.23 1.34
C PHE A 35 3.23 8.46 1.42
N ASN A 36 4.10 8.58 0.42
CA ASN A 36 4.88 9.77 0.21
C ASN A 36 4.10 10.68 -0.76
N SER A 37 3.47 11.72 -0.22
CA SER A 37 2.71 12.71 -1.01
C SER A 37 3.59 13.51 -1.97
N THR A 38 4.88 13.65 -1.67
CA THR A 38 5.84 14.36 -2.53
C THR A 38 6.17 13.56 -3.79
N SER A 39 6.36 12.24 -3.66
CA SER A 39 6.70 11.36 -4.78
C SER A 39 5.50 10.64 -5.41
N GLY A 40 4.33 10.69 -4.77
CA GLY A 40 3.14 9.96 -5.21
C GLY A 40 3.29 8.44 -5.11
N VAL A 41 4.23 7.95 -4.30
CA VAL A 41 4.52 6.52 -4.12
C VAL A 41 3.97 6.03 -2.80
N CYS A 42 3.20 4.95 -2.83
CA CYS A 42 2.83 4.22 -1.63
C CYS A 42 3.75 3.02 -1.45
N LYS A 43 4.38 2.93 -0.28
CA LYS A 43 5.15 1.76 0.15
C LYS A 43 4.32 0.92 1.10
N VAL A 44 4.15 -0.35 0.79
CA VAL A 44 3.38 -1.30 1.61
C VAL A 44 4.26 -2.49 1.96
N ASN A 45 4.49 -2.74 3.24
CA ASN A 45 5.14 -3.97 3.68
C ASN A 45 4.08 -5.03 3.91
N THR A 46 4.26 -6.20 3.30
CA THR A 46 3.24 -7.26 3.27
C THR A 46 3.86 -8.62 3.51
N TYR A 47 3.02 -9.59 3.87
CA TYR A 47 3.35 -11.00 3.82
C TYR A 47 2.60 -11.66 2.67
N THR A 48 3.31 -12.43 1.85
CA THR A 48 2.73 -13.16 0.72
C THR A 48 3.19 -14.61 0.71
N LYS A 49 2.42 -15.46 0.02
CA LYS A 49 2.77 -16.86 -0.25
C LYS A 49 4.02 -16.94 -1.13
N ASN A 50 4.09 -16.11 -2.18
CA ASN A 50 5.26 -15.96 -3.06
C ASN A 50 5.20 -14.62 -3.82
N MET A 51 6.35 -14.11 -4.28
CA MET A 51 6.42 -12.82 -4.98
C MET A 51 5.65 -12.81 -6.31
N GLN A 52 5.58 -13.95 -7.00
CA GLN A 52 4.94 -14.09 -8.31
C GLN A 52 3.42 -13.94 -8.24
N SER A 53 2.82 -14.13 -7.06
CA SER A 53 1.38 -13.96 -6.84
C SER A 53 0.93 -12.50 -6.81
N ILE A 54 1.87 -11.55 -6.74
CA ILE A 54 1.58 -10.13 -6.68
C ILE A 54 1.56 -9.56 -8.11
N PRO A 55 0.45 -8.94 -8.53
CA PRO A 55 0.36 -8.36 -9.87
C PRO A 55 1.28 -7.14 -9.99
N THR A 56 1.97 -6.99 -11.11
CA THR A 56 2.87 -5.85 -11.38
C THR A 56 2.14 -4.61 -11.91
N LYS A 57 0.90 -4.80 -12.39
CA LYS A 57 0.04 -3.74 -12.93
C LYS A 57 -1.37 -3.86 -12.36
N GLY A 58 -2.09 -2.76 -12.31
CA GLY A 58 -3.47 -2.74 -11.87
C GLY A 58 -4.19 -1.45 -12.25
N ARG A 59 -5.44 -1.36 -11.81
CA ARG A 59 -6.22 -0.13 -11.87
C ARG A 59 -6.79 0.15 -10.48
N LEU A 60 -6.75 1.40 -10.07
CA LEU A 60 -7.38 1.89 -8.85
C LEU A 60 -8.67 2.62 -9.24
N ALA A 61 -9.79 2.11 -8.76
CA ALA A 61 -11.08 2.80 -8.91
C ALA A 61 -11.30 3.71 -7.69
N THR A 62 -11.92 4.86 -7.92
CA THR A 62 -12.42 5.74 -6.86
C THR A 62 -13.85 6.14 -7.19
N PHE A 63 -14.62 6.49 -6.17
CA PHE A 63 -16.02 6.89 -6.32
C PHE A 63 -16.13 8.39 -6.03
N TYR A 64 -16.56 9.17 -7.02
CA TYR A 64 -16.93 10.57 -6.82
C TYR A 64 -18.44 10.69 -6.81
N HIS A 65 -18.98 11.11 -5.67
CA HIS A 65 -20.40 11.40 -5.53
C HIS A 65 -20.69 12.82 -6.00
N HIS A 66 -21.62 12.95 -6.93
CA HIS A 66 -22.15 14.21 -7.43
C HIS A 66 -23.66 14.27 -7.15
N PHE A 67 -24.25 15.46 -7.22
CA PHE A 67 -25.70 15.64 -7.02
C PHE A 67 -26.56 14.82 -7.99
N HIS A 68 -26.05 14.51 -9.19
CA HIS A 68 -26.76 13.76 -10.23
C HIS A 68 -26.27 12.30 -10.42
N GLY A 69 -25.40 11.79 -9.55
CA GLY A 69 -24.93 10.40 -9.66
C GLY A 69 -23.50 10.18 -9.18
N VAL A 70 -22.94 9.02 -9.53
CA VAL A 70 -21.59 8.61 -9.12
C VAL A 70 -20.72 8.40 -10.36
N THR A 71 -19.55 9.02 -10.37
CA THR A 71 -18.51 8.77 -11.39
C THR A 71 -17.45 7.85 -10.81
N ILE A 72 -17.04 6.83 -11.57
CA ILE A 72 -16.02 5.85 -11.15
C ILE A 72 -14.82 5.89 -12.10
N PRO A 73 -13.95 6.90 -12.02
CA PRO A 73 -12.73 6.89 -12.80
C PRO A 73 -11.77 5.80 -12.29
N THR A 74 -10.99 5.27 -13.22
CA THR A 74 -9.98 4.25 -12.93
C THR A 74 -8.60 4.74 -13.35
N PHE A 75 -7.64 4.65 -12.43
CA PHE A 75 -6.27 5.12 -12.62
C PHE A 75 -5.33 3.94 -12.78
N PRO A 76 -4.47 3.91 -13.81
CA PRO A 76 -3.48 2.86 -13.95
C PRO A 76 -2.45 2.97 -12.82
N ILE A 77 -2.16 1.83 -12.18
CA ILE A 77 -1.13 1.73 -11.16
C ILE A 77 -0.12 0.64 -11.50
N THR A 78 1.10 0.80 -11.01
CA THR A 78 2.15 -0.21 -11.08
C THR A 78 2.59 -0.60 -9.69
N LEU A 79 2.96 -1.88 -9.53
CA LEU A 79 3.44 -2.44 -8.27
C LEU A 79 4.82 -3.06 -8.53
N ALA A 80 5.84 -2.55 -7.85
CA ALA A 80 7.17 -3.14 -7.83
C ALA A 80 7.35 -3.89 -6.51
N THR A 81 7.71 -5.17 -6.58
CA THR A 81 7.89 -6.02 -5.41
C THR A 81 9.37 -6.24 -5.16
N THR A 82 9.82 -6.00 -3.93
CA THR A 82 11.19 -6.29 -3.48
C THR A 82 11.16 -7.14 -2.22
N SER A 83 12.19 -7.94 -2.00
CA SER A 83 12.33 -8.71 -0.76
C SER A 83 12.41 -7.75 0.42
N TYR A 84 11.64 -8.02 1.47
CA TYR A 84 11.67 -7.23 2.70
C TYR A 84 12.20 -8.10 3.82
N THR A 85 13.34 -7.71 4.38
CA THR A 85 13.82 -8.24 5.65
C THR A 85 13.40 -7.26 6.72
N GLU A 86 12.60 -7.72 7.67
CA GLU A 86 12.24 -6.92 8.83
C GLU A 86 13.54 -6.59 9.59
N PRO A 87 13.82 -5.32 9.91
CA PRO A 87 14.98 -5.01 10.75
C PRO A 87 14.78 -5.70 12.09
N SER A 88 15.73 -6.55 12.48
CA SER A 88 15.75 -7.17 13.80
C SER A 88 15.73 -6.06 14.84
N VAL A 89 14.63 -5.94 15.58
CA VAL A 89 14.57 -5.08 16.76
C VAL A 89 15.56 -5.68 17.76
N THR A 90 16.78 -5.14 17.82
CA THR A 90 17.61 -5.27 19.01
C THR A 90 16.81 -4.58 20.11
N MET A 91 16.18 -5.35 21.00
CA MET A 91 15.55 -4.84 22.20
C MET A 91 16.63 -4.19 23.08
N GLY A 92 16.98 -2.95 22.77
CA GLY A 92 17.63 -2.05 23.71
C GLY A 92 16.56 -1.60 24.68
N THR A 93 16.63 -2.10 25.91
CA THR A 93 15.86 -1.70 27.08
C THR A 93 15.68 -0.17 27.11
N GLN A 94 14.50 0.33 26.75
CA GLN A 94 14.12 1.70 27.02
C GLN A 94 13.17 1.70 28.21
N SER A 95 13.71 2.18 29.32
CA SER A 95 13.03 2.51 30.57
C SER A 95 11.74 3.30 30.30
N LEU A 96 10.61 2.83 30.83
CA LEU A 96 9.38 3.61 30.93
C LEU A 96 9.67 4.87 31.77
N SER A 97 9.64 6.05 31.15
CA SER A 97 9.27 7.29 31.83
C SER A 97 7.85 7.66 31.44
N LYS A 98 6.94 7.60 32.41
CA LYS A 98 5.55 8.04 32.30
C LYS A 98 5.49 9.55 32.05
N CYS A 99 4.61 9.97 31.14
CA CYS A 99 3.87 11.23 31.22
C CYS A 99 2.38 10.88 31.25
#